data_AF-A0A2T6AKI5-F1
#
_entry.id   AF-A0A2T6AKI5-F1
#
_cell.length_a   1.000
_cell.length_b   1.000
_cell.length_c   1.000
_cell.angle_alpha   90.00
_cell.angle_beta   90.00
_cell.angle_gamma   90.00
#
_symmetry.space_group_name_H-M   'P 1'
#
loop_
_entity.id
_entity.type
_entity.pdbx_description
1 polymer ?
#
loop_
_entity_poly.entity_id
_entity_poly.type
_entity_poly.pdbx_seq_one_letter_code
_entity_poly.pdbx_strand_id
1 'polypeptide(L)'
;MLMLLNHTNAKSTYKKDKITERPVRSILKTISWRIVGTIDTIIISWILTGQIETALAIGSVELVTKMILYFGHERIWNLIPYGKE
;
A
#
# COMPACT_ATOMS: atom_id res chain seq x y z
N MET A 1 14.96 -54.44 -17.63
CA MET A 1 15.88 -53.35 -18.00
C MET A 1 15.14 -52.03 -17.82
N LEU A 2 15.66 -51.17 -16.95
CA LEU A 2 15.29 -49.76 -16.73
C LEU A 2 13.84 -49.45 -16.30
N MET A 3 13.57 -49.64 -15.02
CA MET A 3 12.57 -48.83 -14.31
C MET A 3 12.93 -48.68 -12.84
N LEU A 4 14.20 -48.34 -12.57
CA LEU A 4 14.62 -47.83 -11.27
C LEU A 4 14.57 -46.30 -11.35
N LEU A 5 13.37 -45.77 -11.12
CA LEU A 5 13.15 -44.33 -10.94
C LEU A 5 13.92 -43.86 -9.70
N ASN A 6 15.08 -43.29 -9.98
CA ASN A 6 15.78 -42.27 -9.23
C ASN A 6 14.80 -41.22 -8.67
N HIS A 7 14.54 -41.22 -7.36
CA HIS A 7 14.03 -40.04 -6.64
C HIS A 7 14.12 -40.16 -5.11
N THR A 8 15.29 -40.55 -4.58
CA THR A 8 15.58 -40.41 -3.14
C THR A 8 16.56 -39.25 -2.94
N ASN A 9 16.09 -38.00 -2.99
CA ASN A 9 16.80 -36.83 -2.44
C ASN A 9 15.96 -35.54 -2.55
N ALA A 10 14.76 -35.50 -1.97
CA ALA A 10 13.94 -34.28 -1.92
C ALA A 10 13.28 -34.07 -0.54
N LYS A 11 13.98 -34.41 0.55
CA LYS A 11 13.58 -34.03 1.92
C LYS A 11 14.56 -33.06 2.58
N SER A 12 15.10 -32.14 1.78
CA SER A 12 15.69 -30.91 2.27
C SER A 12 14.98 -29.78 1.54
N THR A 13 14.53 -28.74 2.27
CA THR A 13 13.94 -27.50 1.74
C THR A 13 12.42 -27.52 1.55
N TYR A 14 11.63 -27.50 2.63
CA TYR A 14 10.29 -26.87 2.60
C TYR A 14 9.83 -26.28 3.95
N LYS A 15 10.78 -25.87 4.81
CA LYS A 15 10.52 -24.79 5.79
C LYS A 15 11.13 -23.51 5.25
N LYS A 16 10.66 -23.07 4.09
CA LYS A 16 10.95 -21.72 3.58
C LYS A 16 9.91 -20.80 4.20
N ASP A 17 10.37 -20.09 5.23
CA ASP A 17 9.80 -18.91 5.85
C ASP A 17 8.31 -18.67 5.59
N LYS A 18 7.47 -18.98 6.59
CA LYS A 18 6.28 -18.14 6.80
C LYS A 18 6.82 -16.75 7.15
N ILE A 19 7.08 -15.93 6.13
CA ILE A 19 7.10 -14.49 6.29
C ILE A 19 5.66 -14.14 6.62
N THR A 20 5.30 -14.29 7.90
CA THR A 20 4.16 -13.55 8.44
C THR A 20 4.51 -12.11 8.17
N GLU A 21 3.88 -11.54 7.15
CA GLU A 21 3.94 -10.11 6.88
C GLU A 21 3.51 -9.45 8.18
N ARG A 22 4.48 -8.98 8.97
CA ARG A 22 4.18 -8.36 10.26
C ARG A 22 3.28 -7.18 9.91
N PRO A 23 2.07 -7.04 10.50
CA PRO A 23 1.15 -5.93 10.21
C PRO A 23 1.86 -4.56 10.28
N VAL A 24 2.85 -4.47 11.16
CA VAL A 24 3.78 -3.34 11.30
C VAL A 24 4.52 -2.97 10.00
N ARG A 25 5.02 -3.93 9.23
CA ARG A 25 5.69 -3.67 7.94
C ARG A 25 4.72 -3.07 6.92
N SER A 26 3.47 -3.53 6.88
CA SER A 26 2.46 -3.00 5.94
C SER A 26 1.98 -1.60 6.32
N ILE A 27 1.85 -1.31 7.62
CA ILE A 27 1.56 0.04 8.12
C ILE A 27 2.72 0.98 7.77
N LEU A 28 3.97 0.58 8.02
CA LEU A 28 5.14 1.39 7.70
C LEU A 28 5.26 1.68 6.20
N LYS A 29 5.03 0.68 5.34
CA LYS A 29 4.98 0.89 3.88
C LYS A 29 3.91 1.91 3.49
N THR A 30 2.73 1.81 4.10
CA THR A 30 1.62 2.73 3.82
C THR A 30 1.97 4.16 4.22
N ILE A 31 2.53 4.36 5.43
CA ILE A 31 2.96 5.68 5.90
C ILE A 31 4.07 6.23 5.00
N SER A 32 5.07 5.41 4.65
CA SER A 32 6.15 5.81 3.75
C SER A 32 5.60 6.27 2.40
N TRP A 33 4.69 5.50 1.80
CA TRP A 33 4.06 5.86 0.54
C TRP A 33 3.23 7.15 0.63
N ARG A 34 2.55 7.38 1.76
CA ARG A 34 1.78 8.61 2.00
C ARG A 34 2.68 9.84 2.09
N ILE A 35 3.80 9.73 2.81
CA ILE A 35 4.77 10.83 2.95
C ILE A 35 5.34 11.21 1.58
N VAL A 36 5.75 10.22 0.78
CA VAL A 36 6.26 10.46 -0.58
C VAL A 36 5.22 11.18 -1.44
N GLY A 37 3.97 10.72 -1.45
CA GLY A 37 2.91 11.36 -2.24
C GLY A 37 2.61 12.82 -1.85
N THR A 38 2.62 13.12 -0.54
CA THR A 38 2.41 14.51 -0.08
C THR A 38 3.59 15.40 -0.44
N ILE A 39 4.82 14.90 -0.28
CA ILE A 39 6.03 15.64 -0.66
C ILE A 39 6.03 15.92 -2.16
N ASP A 40 5.73 14.93 -2.99
CA ASP A 40 5.65 15.09 -4.45
C ASP A 40 4.62 16.17 -4.82
N THR A 41 3.45 16.15 -4.19
CA THR A 41 2.39 17.16 -4.43
C THR A 41 2.85 18.56 -4.05
N ILE A 42 3.51 18.72 -2.89
CA ILE A 42 4.06 20.01 -2.45
C ILE A 42 5.14 20.48 -3.41
N ILE A 43 6.07 19.61 -3.83
CA ILE A 43 7.15 19.98 -4.76
C ILE A 43 6.58 20.42 -6.10
N ILE A 44 5.67 19.64 -6.69
CA ILE A 44 5.04 19.98 -7.97
C ILE A 44 4.28 21.31 -7.85
N SER A 45 3.49 21.47 -6.79
CA SER A 45 2.72 22.70 -6.55
C SER A 45 3.64 23.91 -6.35
N TRP A 46 4.77 23.73 -5.66
CA TRP A 46 5.74 24.79 -5.45
C TRP A 46 6.45 25.18 -6.76
N ILE A 47 6.83 24.21 -7.59
CA ILE A 47 7.42 24.48 -8.91
C ILE A 47 6.43 25.26 -9.80
N LEU A 48 5.14 24.92 -9.76
CA LEU A 48 4.12 25.56 -10.58
C LEU A 48 3.75 26.96 -10.10
N THR A 49 3.70 27.18 -8.79
CA THR A 49 3.21 28.45 -8.20
C THR A 49 4.33 29.40 -7.77
N GLY A 50 5.55 28.88 -7.56
CA GLY A 50 6.66 29.61 -6.97
C GLY A 50 6.49 29.96 -5.48
N GLN A 51 5.36 29.61 -4.86
CA GLN A 51 4.98 30.04 -3.52
C GLN A 51 4.84 28.84 -2.59
N ILE A 52 5.65 28.81 -1.53
CA ILE A 52 5.66 27.70 -0.57
C ILE A 52 4.36 27.61 0.25
N GLU A 53 3.76 28.76 0.60
CA GLU A 53 2.49 28.81 1.34
C GLU A 53 1.36 28.12 0.57
N THR A 54 1.24 28.43 -0.72
CA THR A 54 0.25 27.82 -1.62
C THR A 54 0.51 26.32 -1.80
N ALA A 55 1.77 25.92 -1.97
CA ALA A 55 2.13 24.52 -2.11
C ALA A 55 1.80 23.69 -0.86
N LEU A 56 2.07 24.24 0.33
CA LEU A 56 1.70 23.62 1.61
C LEU A 56 0.19 23.55 1.79
N ALA A 57 -0.55 24.59 1.41
CA ALA A 57 -2.00 24.58 1.43
C ALA A 57 -2.55 23.46 0.54
N ILE A 58 -2.05 23.31 -0.70
CA ILE A 58 -2.46 22.24 -1.61
C ILE A 58 -2.14 20.86 -1.03
N GLY A 59 -0.92 20.64 -0.52
CA GLY A 59 -0.55 19.37 0.09
C GLY A 59 -1.40 19.02 1.32
N SER A 60 -1.75 20.00 2.15
CA SER A 60 -2.63 19.80 3.31
C SER A 60 -4.06 19.43 2.90
N VAL A 61 -4.59 20.09 1.86
CA VAL A 61 -5.92 19.81 1.32
C VAL A 61 -5.96 18.43 0.65
N GLU A 62 -4.91 18.02 -0.07
CA GLU A 62 -4.78 16.67 -0.65
C GLU A 62 -4.90 15.58 0.42
N LEU A 63 -4.16 15.72 1.52
CA LEU A 63 -4.21 14.80 2.64
C LEU A 63 -5.63 14.67 3.22
N VAL A 64 -6.27 15.80 3.56
CA VAL A 64 -7.61 15.82 4.16
C VAL A 64 -8.66 15.28 3.20
N THR A 65 -8.62 15.71 1.93
CA THR A 65 -9.57 15.28 0.90
C THR A 65 -9.52 13.77 0.71
N LYS A 66 -8.31 13.19 0.68
CA LYS A 66 -8.14 11.74 0.51
C LYS A 66 -8.62 10.93 1.70
N MET A 67 -8.51 11.47 2.92
CA MET A 67 -9.11 10.85 4.11
C MET A 67 -10.64 10.85 4.03
N ILE A 68 -11.24 11.99 3.66
CA ILE A 68 -12.70 12.13 3.52
C ILE A 68 -13.21 11.20 2.41
N LEU A 69 -12.56 11.20 1.25
CA LEU A 69 -12.92 10.32 0.12
C LEU A 69 -12.79 8.85 0.48
N TYR A 70 -11.72 8.45 1.19
CA TYR A 70 -11.57 7.06 1.62
C TYR A 70 -12.68 6.65 2.58
N PHE A 71 -13.00 7.48 3.56
CA PHE A 71 -14.09 7.21 4.51
C PHE A 71 -15.45 7.12 3.79
N GLY A 72 -15.73 8.07 2.89
CA GLY A 72 -16.94 8.06 2.07
C GLY A 72 -17.01 6.82 1.18
N HIS A 73 -15.91 6.45 0.52
CA HIS A 73 -15.79 5.24 -0.29
C HIS A 73 -16.08 3.98 0.53
N GLU A 74 -15.50 3.85 1.73
CA GLU A 74 -15.77 2.73 2.63
C GLU A 74 -17.25 2.69 3.08
N ARG A 75 -17.87 3.85 3.35
CA ARG A 75 -19.30 3.93 3.70
C ARG A 75 -20.20 3.53 2.55
N ILE A 76 -19.94 4.03 1.34
CA ILE A 76 -20.69 3.65 0.14
C ILE A 76 -20.52 2.16 -0.13
N TRP A 77 -19.30 1.63 -0.02
CA TRP A 77 -19.04 0.20 -0.22
C TRP A 77 -19.78 -0.67 0.80
N ASN A 78 -19.83 -0.28 2.08
CA ASN A 78 -20.59 -0.98 3.10
C ASN A 78 -22.12 -0.95 2.89
N LEU A 79 -22.64 0.04 2.16
CA LEU A 79 -24.06 0.13 1.80
C LEU A 79 -24.42 -0.80 0.63
N ILE A 80 -23.45 -1.17 -0.21
CA ILE A 80 -23.66 -2.08 -1.33
C ILE A 80 -23.51 -3.52 -0.79
N PRO A 81 -24.55 -4.36 -0.82
CA PRO A 81 -24.45 -5.77 -0.46
C PRO A 81 -23.75 -6.54 -1.59
N TYR A 82 -22.45 -6.33 -1.76
CA TYR A 82 -21.64 -7.07 -2.71
C TYR A 82 -20.79 -8.09 -1.94
N GLY A 83 -21.10 -9.38 -2.08
CA GLY A 83 -20.31 -10.47 -1.52
C GLY A 83 -20.39 -10.64 0.01
N LYS A 84 -21.61 -10.57 0.59
CA LYS A 84 -21.84 -11.25 1.88
C LYS A 84 -21.84 -12.76 1.62
N GLU A 85 -20.78 -13.44 2.03
CA GLU A 85 -20.87 -14.83 2.47
C GLU A 85 -21.40 -14.87 3.91
#